data_AF-V4PHQ8-F1
#
_entry.id   AF-V4PHQ8-F1
#
_cell.length_a   1.000
_cell.length_b   1.000
_cell.length_c   1.000
_cell.angle_alpha   90.00
_cell.angle_beta   90.00
_cell.angle_gamma   90.00
#
_symmetry.space_group_name_H-M   'P 1'
#
loop_
_entity.id
_entity.type
_entity.pdbx_description
1 polymer ?
#
loop_
_entity_poly.entity_id
_entity_poly.type
_entity_poly.pdbx_seq_one_letter_code
_entity_poly.pdbx_strand_id
1 'polypeptide(L)'
;MSAALIAQEPVTVNDYRRDYEQPRSESEARYDSRLQQASATRGGQMEGAWQVSTDDGKKLISLELRQSGGQIEGAWRSSAGGYGLNGSGFVSDATLVGRDLEVNYFVGQAKSPVILHLRQDANGTWRGTSMNVAGEKTPVVLTRAAGG
;
A
#
# COMPACT_ATOMS: atom_id res chain seq x y z
N MET A 1 -73.53 -26.27 -7.09
CA MET A 1 -73.15 -24.85 -6.98
C MET A 1 -72.53 -24.61 -5.62
N SER A 2 -71.60 -23.65 -5.57
CA SER A 2 -71.00 -22.99 -4.39
C SER A 2 -69.60 -23.48 -3.98
N ALA A 3 -68.68 -22.53 -4.12
CA ALA A 3 -67.24 -22.60 -3.96
C ALA A 3 -66.79 -22.60 -2.49
N ALA A 4 -65.73 -23.33 -2.17
CA ALA A 4 -65.03 -23.20 -0.90
C ALA A 4 -64.01 -22.05 -0.99
N LEU A 5 -64.29 -20.99 -0.24
CA LEU A 5 -63.44 -19.83 -0.01
C LEU A 5 -62.18 -20.27 0.76
N ILE A 6 -60.99 -20.10 0.17
CA ILE A 6 -59.72 -20.34 0.88
C ILE A 6 -59.49 -19.15 1.82
N ALA A 7 -59.76 -19.33 3.10
CA ALA A 7 -59.27 -18.43 4.14
C ALA A 7 -57.81 -18.81 4.43
N GLN A 8 -56.87 -17.95 4.01
CA GLN A 8 -55.46 -18.08 4.43
C GLN A 8 -55.33 -17.47 5.83
N GLU A 9 -55.16 -18.31 6.84
CA GLU A 9 -54.73 -17.84 8.16
C GLU A 9 -53.30 -17.27 8.09
N PRO A 10 -53.00 -16.17 8.80
CA PRO A 10 -51.68 -15.56 8.79
C PRO A 10 -50.68 -16.48 9.49
N VAL A 11 -49.61 -16.84 8.76
CA VAL A 11 -48.48 -17.60 9.31
C VAL A 11 -47.78 -16.71 10.35
N THR A 12 -47.93 -17.06 11.62
CA THR A 12 -47.14 -16.47 12.71
C THR A 12 -45.71 -16.95 12.58
N VAL A 13 -44.81 -16.04 12.21
CA VAL A 13 -43.36 -16.27 12.21
C VAL A 13 -42.91 -16.29 13.66
N ASN A 14 -42.95 -17.48 14.28
CA ASN A 14 -42.32 -17.70 15.56
C ASN A 14 -41.01 -18.49 15.34
N ASP A 15 -39.93 -17.80 15.67
CA ASP A 15 -38.64 -18.33 16.10
C ASP A 15 -37.82 -19.18 15.09
N TYR A 16 -36.97 -18.49 14.32
CA TYR A 16 -35.65 -19.01 13.97
C TYR A 16 -34.59 -18.06 14.51
N ARG A 17 -34.29 -18.22 15.80
CA ARG A 17 -32.96 -17.94 16.34
C ARG A 17 -31.92 -18.70 15.51
N ARG A 18 -31.27 -18.01 14.58
CA ARG A 18 -30.08 -18.49 13.88
C ARG A 18 -29.07 -17.36 13.86
N ASP A 19 -28.34 -17.29 14.96
CA ASP A 19 -27.03 -16.64 15.02
C ASP A 19 -26.13 -17.31 13.97
N TYR A 20 -26.03 -16.71 12.79
CA TYR A 20 -25.01 -17.03 11.78
C TYR A 20 -24.25 -15.76 11.42
N GLU A 21 -23.52 -15.23 12.39
CA GLU A 21 -22.28 -14.55 12.09
C GLU A 21 -21.17 -15.47 12.63
N GLN A 22 -20.77 -16.45 11.81
CA GLN A 22 -19.57 -17.21 12.12
C GLN A 22 -18.39 -16.23 12.15
N PRO A 23 -17.51 -16.27 13.17
CA PRO A 23 -16.26 -15.53 13.13
C PRO A 23 -15.55 -15.88 11.83
N ARG A 24 -15.13 -14.85 11.06
CA ARG A 24 -14.42 -14.98 9.79
C ARG A 24 -13.46 -16.17 9.86
N SER A 25 -13.72 -17.18 9.04
CA SER A 25 -13.04 -18.46 9.16
C SER A 25 -11.56 -18.32 8.78
N GLU A 26 -10.66 -19.08 9.39
CA GLU A 26 -9.24 -19.09 8.99
C GLU A 26 -9.05 -19.40 7.50
N SER A 27 -10.00 -20.13 6.90
CA SER A 27 -10.05 -20.39 5.46
C SER A 27 -10.29 -19.14 4.62
N GLU A 28 -11.18 -18.23 5.05
CA GLU A 28 -11.40 -16.95 4.36
C GLU A 28 -10.16 -16.04 4.48
N ALA A 29 -9.54 -15.96 5.66
CA ALA A 29 -8.30 -15.21 5.84
C ALA A 29 -7.16 -15.72 4.94
N ARG A 30 -7.04 -17.05 4.79
CA ARG A 30 -6.06 -17.67 3.88
C ARG A 30 -6.42 -17.43 2.41
N TYR A 31 -7.69 -17.48 2.05
CA TYR A 31 -8.15 -17.21 0.68
C TYR A 31 -7.87 -15.76 0.28
N ASP A 32 -8.20 -14.80 1.16
CA ASP A 32 -7.94 -13.37 0.93
C ASP A 32 -6.43 -13.09 0.86
N SER A 33 -5.64 -13.75 1.71
CA SER A 33 -4.18 -13.68 1.65
C SER A 33 -3.65 -14.18 0.29
N ARG A 34 -4.20 -15.28 -0.23
CA ARG A 34 -3.82 -15.80 -1.56
C ARG A 34 -4.27 -14.87 -2.69
N LEU A 35 -5.44 -14.24 -2.56
CA LEU A 35 -5.96 -13.30 -3.56
C LEU A 35 -5.11 -12.02 -3.60
N GLN A 36 -4.70 -11.50 -2.44
CA GLN A 36 -3.75 -10.39 -2.31
C GLN A 36 -2.39 -10.75 -2.91
N GLN A 37 -1.87 -11.95 -2.61
CA GLN A 37 -0.63 -12.46 -3.20
C GLN A 37 -0.71 -12.64 -4.73
N ALA A 38 -1.85 -13.12 -5.24
CA ALA A 38 -2.08 -13.32 -6.67
C ALA A 38 -2.34 -12.01 -7.44
N SER A 39 -2.75 -10.95 -6.75
CA SER A 39 -2.88 -9.60 -7.34
C SER A 39 -1.53 -8.89 -7.40
N ALA A 40 -0.63 -9.20 -6.45
CA ALA A 40 0.74 -8.72 -6.44
C ALA A 40 1.62 -9.27 -7.58
N THR A 41 1.18 -10.33 -8.30
CA THR A 41 1.96 -10.96 -9.37
C THR A 41 1.67 -10.47 -10.78
N ARG A 42 0.71 -9.54 -10.98
CA ARG A 42 0.44 -8.93 -12.30
C ARG A 42 1.15 -7.59 -12.53
N GLY A 43 1.66 -6.96 -11.48
CA GLY A 43 2.49 -5.75 -11.53
C GLY A 43 3.96 -6.07 -11.23
N GLY A 44 4.89 -5.20 -11.65
CA GLY A 44 6.30 -5.36 -11.27
C GLY A 44 6.48 -5.29 -9.74
N GLN A 45 7.62 -5.79 -9.23
CA GLN A 45 7.92 -5.85 -7.80
C GLN A 45 7.70 -4.52 -7.06
N MET A 46 7.92 -3.40 -7.73
CA MET A 46 7.76 -2.05 -7.18
C MET A 46 6.41 -1.39 -7.52
N GLU A 47 5.53 -2.03 -8.28
CA GLU A 47 4.22 -1.47 -8.67
C GLU A 47 3.35 -1.16 -7.45
N GLY A 48 2.81 0.06 -7.37
CA GLY A 48 1.79 0.52 -6.42
C GLY A 48 2.27 1.53 -5.38
N ALA A 49 1.47 1.68 -4.32
CA ALA A 49 1.69 2.65 -3.25
C ALA A 49 2.67 2.16 -2.18
N TRP A 50 3.57 3.04 -1.77
CA TRP A 50 4.58 2.80 -0.74
C TRP A 50 4.70 3.96 0.23
N GLN A 51 5.14 3.66 1.44
CA GLN A 51 5.45 4.61 2.51
C GLN A 51 6.93 4.51 2.85
N VAL A 52 7.63 5.64 2.80
CA VAL A 52 8.96 5.81 3.38
C VAL A 52 8.79 6.36 4.79
N SER A 53 9.40 5.68 5.75
CA SER A 53 9.46 6.11 7.14
C SER A 53 10.89 6.00 7.65
N THR A 54 11.24 6.75 8.67
CA THR A 54 12.43 6.49 9.48
C THR A 54 12.31 5.16 10.22
N ASP A 55 13.42 4.63 10.73
CA ASP A 55 13.42 3.38 11.53
C ASP A 55 12.55 3.45 12.80
N ASP A 56 12.33 4.64 13.35
CA ASP A 56 11.42 4.89 14.49
C ASP A 56 9.93 5.00 14.08
N GLY A 57 9.62 4.84 12.80
CA GLY A 57 8.25 4.83 12.28
C GLY A 57 7.68 6.18 11.86
N LYS A 58 8.44 7.29 11.99
CA LYS A 58 7.98 8.60 11.49
C LYS A 58 7.94 8.60 9.96
N LYS A 59 6.74 8.83 9.42
CA LYS A 59 6.47 8.93 7.98
C LYS A 59 7.18 10.14 7.37
N LEU A 60 7.93 9.92 6.31
CA LEU A 60 8.67 10.97 5.59
C LEU A 60 7.96 11.36 4.30
N ILE A 61 7.79 10.39 3.39
CA ILE A 61 7.11 10.57 2.12
C ILE A 61 6.30 9.33 1.76
N SER A 62 5.27 9.48 0.94
CA SER A 62 4.65 8.38 0.19
C SER A 62 5.14 8.39 -1.25
N LEU A 63 5.21 7.20 -1.86
CA LEU A 63 5.55 6.98 -3.26
C LEU A 63 4.39 6.25 -3.94
N GLU A 64 4.07 6.65 -5.16
CA GLU A 64 3.25 5.86 -6.09
C GLU A 64 4.13 5.48 -7.25
N LEU A 65 4.44 4.19 -7.38
CA LEU A 65 5.38 3.67 -8.37
C LEU A 65 4.65 2.80 -9.40
N ARG A 66 5.09 2.89 -10.65
CA ARG A 66 4.66 2.01 -11.73
C ARG A 66 5.88 1.34 -12.34
N GLN A 67 5.75 0.08 -12.72
CA GLN A 67 6.82 -0.68 -13.30
C GLN A 67 6.38 -1.33 -14.62
N SER A 68 7.02 -0.93 -15.72
CA SER A 68 6.74 -1.42 -17.07
C SER A 68 8.03 -1.61 -17.85
N GLY A 69 8.20 -2.75 -18.53
CA GLY A 69 9.36 -3.00 -19.37
C GLY A 69 10.73 -2.92 -18.66
N GLY A 70 10.76 -3.13 -17.34
CA GLY A 70 11.98 -2.99 -16.52
C GLY A 70 12.29 -1.56 -16.06
N GLN A 71 11.53 -0.56 -16.49
CA GLN A 71 11.62 0.82 -16.00
C GLN A 71 10.68 1.03 -14.81
N ILE A 72 11.10 1.89 -13.87
CA ILE A 72 10.27 2.32 -12.74
C ILE A 72 10.02 3.82 -12.90
N GLU A 73 8.74 4.19 -12.92
CA GLU A 73 8.29 5.57 -12.92
C GLU A 73 7.48 5.83 -11.65
N GLY A 74 7.31 7.10 -11.25
CA GLY A 74 6.45 7.37 -10.11
C GLY A 74 6.34 8.82 -9.69
N ALA A 75 5.61 9.01 -8.61
CA ALA A 75 5.43 10.29 -7.94
C ALA A 75 5.68 10.15 -6.44
N TRP A 76 6.05 11.26 -5.81
CA TRP A 76 6.27 11.34 -4.37
C TRP A 76 5.41 12.43 -3.74
N ARG A 77 5.11 12.27 -2.46
CA ARG A 77 4.41 13.28 -1.65
C ARG A 77 4.95 13.29 -0.21
N SER A 78 5.21 14.47 0.31
CA SER A 78 5.56 14.72 1.71
C SER A 78 4.47 14.21 2.65
N SER A 79 4.87 13.49 3.69
CA SER A 79 4.01 13.08 4.79
C SER A 79 3.97 14.10 5.95
N ALA A 80 4.70 15.21 5.84
CA ALA A 80 4.69 16.26 6.87
C ALA A 80 3.32 16.98 6.88
N GLY A 81 2.48 16.65 7.86
CA GLY A 81 1.20 17.31 8.09
C GLY A 81 1.40 18.71 8.67
N GLY A 82 1.42 19.72 7.80
CA GLY A 82 1.47 21.13 8.21
C GLY A 82 1.12 22.07 7.06
N TYR A 83 0.41 23.16 7.36
CA TYR A 83 0.09 24.20 6.38
C TYR A 83 1.38 24.82 5.82
N GLY A 84 1.72 24.48 4.57
CA GLY A 84 2.84 25.08 3.83
C GLY A 84 3.91 24.11 3.30
N LEU A 85 3.87 22.82 3.66
CA LEU A 85 4.89 21.83 3.23
C LEU A 85 4.30 20.56 2.61
N ASN A 86 3.22 20.71 1.84
CA ASN A 86 2.70 19.66 0.94
C ASN A 86 3.59 19.49 -0.29
N GLY A 87 4.88 19.22 -0.07
CA GLY A 87 5.82 18.90 -1.14
C GLY A 87 5.33 17.67 -1.90
N SER A 88 5.34 17.74 -3.23
CA SER A 88 5.09 16.60 -4.09
C SER A 88 5.81 16.82 -5.42
N GLY A 89 5.97 15.76 -6.18
CA GLY A 89 6.59 15.82 -7.49
C GLY A 89 6.74 14.44 -8.10
N PHE A 90 7.49 14.38 -9.19
CA PHE A 90 7.82 13.12 -9.85
C PHE A 90 9.11 12.52 -9.28
N VAL A 91 9.18 11.20 -9.29
CA VAL A 91 10.45 10.48 -9.19
C VAL A 91 11.24 10.83 -10.45
N SER A 92 12.47 11.31 -10.28
CA SER A 92 13.34 11.68 -11.41
C SER A 92 14.07 10.48 -12.00
N ASP A 93 14.40 9.50 -11.17
CA ASP A 93 14.99 8.24 -11.59
C ASP A 93 14.68 7.16 -10.54
N ALA A 94 14.46 5.93 -10.98
CA ALA A 94 14.34 4.78 -10.09
C ALA A 94 14.91 3.53 -10.75
N THR A 95 15.87 2.92 -10.07
CA THR A 95 16.60 1.76 -10.58
C THR A 95 16.51 0.62 -9.58
N LEU A 96 16.09 -0.55 -10.06
CA LEU A 96 16.06 -1.80 -9.30
C LEU A 96 17.02 -2.81 -9.93
N VAL A 97 18.06 -3.21 -9.18
CA VAL A 97 19.01 -4.25 -9.58
C VAL A 97 19.01 -5.35 -8.52
N GLY A 98 18.40 -6.49 -8.85
CA GLY A 98 18.26 -7.60 -7.92
C GLY A 98 17.44 -7.21 -6.69
N ARG A 99 18.13 -6.92 -5.58
CA ARG A 99 17.53 -6.54 -4.29
C ARG A 99 17.93 -5.13 -3.85
N ASP A 100 18.59 -4.37 -4.71
CA ASP A 100 19.04 -3.00 -4.48
C ASP A 100 18.16 -2.05 -5.28
N LEU A 101 17.53 -1.11 -4.58
CA LEU A 101 16.64 -0.09 -5.12
C LEU A 101 17.23 1.29 -4.84
N GLU A 102 17.38 2.08 -5.89
CA GLU A 102 17.67 3.50 -5.80
C GLU A 102 16.49 4.31 -6.32
N VAL A 103 16.08 5.36 -5.59
CA VAL A 103 15.01 6.28 -6.02
C VAL A 103 15.47 7.70 -5.79
N ASN A 104 15.41 8.50 -6.85
CA ASN A 104 15.84 9.90 -6.87
C ASN A 104 14.64 10.80 -7.10
N TYR A 105 14.55 11.89 -6.35
CA TYR A 105 13.51 12.91 -6.56
C TYR A 105 13.97 14.29 -6.11
N PHE A 106 13.38 15.34 -6.69
CA PHE A 106 13.68 16.71 -6.33
C PHE A 106 12.62 17.29 -5.39
N VAL A 107 13.07 18.11 -4.43
CA VAL A 107 12.20 18.87 -3.53
C VAL A 107 12.27 20.35 -3.91
N GLY A 108 11.13 20.96 -4.23
CA GLY A 108 11.06 22.37 -4.60
C GLY A 108 11.91 22.68 -5.84
N GLN A 109 12.83 23.64 -5.70
CA GLN A 109 13.75 24.08 -6.76
C GLN A 109 15.20 23.66 -6.46
N ALA A 110 15.40 22.60 -5.68
CA ALA A 110 16.74 22.10 -5.36
C ALA A 110 17.49 21.67 -6.63
N LYS A 111 18.81 21.91 -6.66
CA LYS A 111 19.70 21.48 -7.76
C LYS A 111 20.18 20.04 -7.63
N SER A 112 20.09 19.48 -6.43
CA SER A 112 20.47 18.10 -6.12
C SER A 112 19.21 17.32 -5.71
N PRO A 113 19.10 16.04 -6.08
CA PRO A 113 17.99 15.21 -5.65
C PRO A 113 18.15 14.79 -4.18
N VAL A 114 17.05 14.39 -3.57
CA VAL A 114 17.04 13.45 -2.46
C VAL A 114 17.19 12.05 -3.02
N ILE A 115 18.04 11.24 -2.40
CA ILE A 115 18.38 9.90 -2.88
C ILE A 115 17.99 8.87 -1.82
N LEU A 116 17.14 7.91 -2.18
CA LEU A 116 16.86 6.73 -1.37
C LEU A 116 17.72 5.58 -1.87
N HIS A 117 18.57 5.03 -1.02
CA HIS A 117 19.24 3.75 -1.27
C HIS A 117 18.64 2.71 -0.33
N LEU A 118 18.03 1.67 -0.89
CA LEU A 118 17.29 0.65 -0.17
C LEU A 118 17.75 -0.73 -0.62
N ARG A 119 17.85 -1.67 0.32
CA ARG A 119 18.06 -3.09 0.04
C ARG A 119 16.92 -3.90 0.63
N GLN A 120 16.42 -4.87 -0.13
CA GLN A 120 15.41 -5.80 0.36
C GLN A 120 16.04 -6.89 1.21
N ASP A 121 15.63 -7.01 2.47
CA ASP A 121 16.03 -8.08 3.38
C ASP A 121 15.30 -9.40 3.09
N ALA A 122 15.72 -10.49 3.74
CA ALA A 122 15.19 -11.85 3.53
C ALA A 122 13.68 -11.97 3.78
N ASN A 123 13.11 -11.05 4.56
CA ASN A 123 11.68 -11.03 4.90
C ASN A 123 10.89 -10.17 3.91
N GLY A 124 11.53 -9.66 2.85
CA GLY A 124 10.91 -8.82 1.84
C GLY A 124 10.81 -7.34 2.25
N THR A 125 11.39 -6.95 3.38
CA THR A 125 11.36 -5.55 3.86
C THR A 125 12.49 -4.76 3.24
N TRP A 126 12.19 -3.56 2.76
CA TRP A 126 13.18 -2.65 2.19
C TRP A 126 13.73 -1.72 3.27
N ARG A 127 15.05 -1.69 3.43
CA ARG A 127 15.74 -0.85 4.42
C ARG A 127 16.97 -0.20 3.83
N GLY A 128 17.33 0.98 4.33
CA GLY A 128 18.54 1.66 3.91
C GLY A 128 18.58 3.11 4.37
N THR A 129 18.99 4.02 3.49
CA THR A 129 19.19 5.43 3.84
C THR A 129 18.55 6.37 2.84
N SER A 130 17.93 7.43 3.34
CA SER A 130 17.62 8.64 2.59
C SER A 130 18.78 9.64 2.76
N MET A 131 19.31 10.18 1.68
CA MET A 131 20.28 11.26 1.69
C MET A 131 19.60 12.54 1.19
N ASN A 132 19.56 13.57 2.03
CA ASN A 132 18.95 14.84 1.66
C ASN A 132 19.89 15.71 0.81
N VAL A 133 19.40 16.88 0.39
CA VAL A 133 20.15 17.82 -0.46
C VAL A 133 21.39 18.42 0.21
N ALA A 134 21.47 18.37 1.55
CA ALA A 134 22.62 18.79 2.34
C ALA A 134 23.65 17.65 2.54
N GLY A 135 23.36 16.44 2.03
CA GLY A 135 24.20 15.26 2.20
C GLY A 135 23.98 14.51 3.52
N GLU A 136 23.02 14.93 4.34
CA GLU A 136 22.70 14.25 5.59
C GLU A 136 21.97 12.94 5.30
N LYS A 137 22.38 11.87 5.97
CA LYS A 137 21.80 10.54 5.82
C LYS A 137 20.86 10.22 6.98
N THR A 138 19.69 9.70 6.65
CA THR A 138 18.68 9.25 7.61
C THR A 138 18.37 7.78 7.32
N PRO A 139 18.46 6.87 8.30
CA PRO A 139 17.99 5.50 8.16
C PRO A 139 16.48 5.45 7.87
N VAL A 140 16.08 4.64 6.90
CA VAL A 140 14.69 4.54 6.45
C VAL A 140 14.27 3.11 6.13
N VAL A 141 12.96 2.89 6.24
CA VAL A 141 12.25 1.68 5.83
C VAL A 141 11.23 2.06 4.77
N LEU A 142 11.11 1.22 3.75
CA LEU A 142 10.07 1.32 2.73
C LEU A 142 9.08 0.16 2.89
N THR A 143 7.82 0.50 3.12
CA THR A 143 6.73 -0.48 3.30
C THR A 143 5.60 -0.21 2.32
N ARG A 144 4.80 -1.24 2.02
CA ARG A 144 3.56 -1.04 1.27
C ARG A 144 2.67 -0.07 2.04
N ALA A 145 2.13 0.93 1.34
CA ALA A 145 1.14 1.80 1.96
C ALA A 145 -0.10 0.96 2.27
N ALA A 146 -0.60 1.04 3.50
CA ALA A 146 -1.91 0.49 3.80
C ALA A 146 -2.93 1.24 2.93
N GLY A 147 -3.78 0.51 2.20
CA GLY A 147 -4.91 1.13 1.51
C GLY A 147 -5.68 1.99 2.51
N GLY A 148 -5.83 3.27 2.18
CA GLY A 148 -6.57 4.23 3.00
C GLY A 148 -8.06 3.90 3.06
#